data_AF-A0A9W8MTT8-F1
#
_entry.id   AF-A0A9W8MTT8-F1
#
_cell.length_a   1.000
_cell.length_b   1.000
_cell.length_c   1.000
_cell.angle_alpha   90.00
_cell.angle_beta   90.00
_cell.angle_gamma   90.00
#
_symmetry.space_group_name_H-M   'P 1'
#
loop_
_entity.id
_entity.type
_entity.pdbx_description
1 polymer ?
#
loop_
_entity_poly.entity_id
_entity_poly.type
_entity_poly.pdbx_seq_one_letter_code
_entity_poly.pdbx_strand_id
1 'polypeptide(L)'
;MTMRNSSLDRSLEPTTALLVTRKRPHLIDTVISSLIIAIYPRRRETVRKQRIESEQRRRDELREGYARLKETLPASNQKASKVSLLDRATSHIKYLEAVKDQLEIRLKGADHEVHRLRNVNEALMLNRAGAANMAPSFSN
;
A
#
# COMPACT_ATOMS: atom_id res chain seq x y z
N MET A 1 -74.57 -32.28 34.65
CA MET A 1 -74.31 -32.11 33.21
C MET A 1 -73.08 -32.94 32.90
N THR A 2 -73.17 -34.24 32.60
CA THR A 2 -73.79 -34.85 31.39
C THR A 2 -73.20 -34.17 30.16
N MET A 3 -72.35 -34.79 29.34
CA MET A 3 -72.58 -36.03 28.59
C MET A 3 -71.27 -36.71 28.15
N ARG A 4 -71.35 -38.04 28.04
CA ARG A 4 -70.50 -38.92 27.20
C ARG A 4 -70.81 -38.65 25.72
N ASN A 5 -69.86 -38.96 24.83
CA ASN A 5 -70.07 -39.49 23.46
C ASN A 5 -68.67 -39.95 22.99
N SER A 6 -68.26 -41.22 22.97
CA SER A 6 -68.68 -42.41 22.19
C SER A 6 -68.69 -42.24 20.66
N SER A 7 -67.69 -42.87 20.04
CA SER A 7 -67.80 -43.73 18.85
C SER A 7 -67.70 -43.13 17.44
N LEU A 8 -66.66 -43.61 16.75
CA LEU A 8 -66.65 -44.15 15.37
C LEU A 8 -67.20 -43.26 14.26
N ASP A 9 -66.29 -42.72 13.45
CA ASP A 9 -66.49 -42.80 11.99
C ASP A 9 -65.18 -43.16 11.29
N ARG A 10 -65.17 -44.35 10.69
CA ARG A 10 -64.22 -44.81 9.69
C ARG A 10 -64.82 -44.41 8.34
N SER A 11 -64.35 -43.31 7.77
CA SER A 11 -64.48 -43.10 6.33
C SER A 11 -63.09 -43.09 5.70
N LEU A 12 -62.91 -44.08 4.83
CA LEU A 12 -61.74 -44.36 4.04
C LEU A 12 -61.57 -43.27 2.99
N GLU A 13 -60.55 -42.43 3.13
CA GLU A 13 -60.06 -41.62 2.01
C GLU A 13 -59.27 -42.53 1.05
N PRO A 14 -59.65 -42.62 -0.24
CA PRO A 14 -58.93 -43.44 -1.20
C PRO A 14 -57.56 -42.81 -1.44
N THR A 15 -56.53 -43.58 -1.10
CA THR A 15 -55.14 -43.30 -1.45
C THR A 15 -55.03 -43.22 -2.97
N THR A 16 -55.12 -42.00 -3.50
CA THR A 16 -54.80 -41.69 -4.89
C THR A 16 -53.29 -41.86 -5.04
N ALA A 17 -52.90 -43.06 -5.46
CA ALA A 17 -51.56 -43.38 -5.89
C ALA A 17 -51.21 -42.50 -7.10
N LEU A 18 -50.58 -41.35 -6.84
CA LEU A 18 -49.82 -40.62 -7.84
C LEU A 18 -48.70 -41.54 -8.34
N LEU A 19 -48.93 -42.16 -9.49
CA LEU A 19 -47.89 -42.73 -10.34
C LEU A 19 -46.95 -41.60 -10.78
N VAL A 20 -46.02 -41.22 -9.90
CA VAL A 20 -44.81 -40.51 -10.29
C VAL A 20 -44.06 -41.48 -11.18
N THR A 21 -44.18 -41.30 -12.49
CA THR A 21 -43.31 -41.93 -13.46
C THR A 21 -41.88 -41.48 -13.15
N ARG A 22 -41.17 -42.26 -12.33
CA ARG A 22 -39.73 -42.10 -12.13
C ARG A 22 -39.06 -42.42 -13.48
N LYS A 23 -38.94 -41.39 -14.32
CA LYS A 23 -38.11 -41.42 -15.53
C LYS A 23 -36.71 -41.82 -15.06
N ARG A 24 -36.29 -43.06 -15.35
CA ARG A 24 -34.97 -43.55 -14.93
C ARG A 24 -33.93 -42.56 -15.47
N PRO A 25 -33.09 -41.97 -14.61
CA PRO A 25 -32.06 -41.06 -15.10
C PRO A 25 -31.20 -41.85 -16.08
N HIS A 26 -30.95 -41.27 -17.24
CA HIS A 26 -30.10 -41.89 -18.23
C HIS A 26 -28.71 -42.01 -17.64
N LEU A 27 -28.03 -43.13 -17.93
CA LEU A 27 -26.72 -43.44 -17.37
C LEU A 27 -25.73 -42.28 -17.57
N ILE A 28 -25.83 -41.61 -18.72
CA ILE A 28 -25.04 -40.42 -19.08
C ILE A 28 -25.24 -39.28 -18.08
N ASP A 29 -26.48 -38.95 -17.70
CA ASP A 29 -26.78 -37.88 -16.73
C ASP A 29 -26.24 -38.17 -15.33
N THR A 30 -26.26 -39.44 -14.93
CA THR A 30 -25.76 -39.86 -13.62
C THR A 30 -24.23 -39.77 -13.57
N VAL A 31 -23.56 -40.17 -14.65
CA VAL A 31 -22.10 -40.06 -14.79
C VAL A 31 -21.68 -38.59 -14.86
N ILE A 32 -22.39 -37.75 -15.61
CA ILE A 32 -22.12 -36.31 -15.70
C ILE A 32 -22.32 -35.63 -14.33
N SER A 33 -23.44 -35.90 -13.64
CA SER A 33 -23.67 -35.36 -12.28
C SER A 33 -22.57 -35.78 -11.30
N SER A 34 -22.18 -37.05 -11.31
CA SER A 34 -21.13 -37.57 -10.42
C SER A 34 -19.78 -36.90 -10.70
N LEU A 35 -19.45 -36.69 -11.98
CA LEU A 35 -18.22 -36.01 -12.40
C LEU A 35 -18.22 -34.54 -11.98
N ILE A 36 -19.34 -33.83 -12.15
CA ILE A 36 -19.48 -32.43 -11.72
C ILE A 36 -19.33 -32.32 -10.20
N ILE A 37 -19.98 -33.19 -9.44
CA ILE A 37 -19.88 -33.23 -7.97
C ILE A 37 -18.45 -33.49 -7.51
N ALA A 38 -17.68 -34.32 -8.22
CA ALA A 38 -16.28 -34.59 -7.87
C ALA A 38 -15.33 -33.43 -8.27
N ILE A 39 -15.55 -32.80 -9.42
CA ILE A 39 -14.65 -31.77 -9.98
C ILE A 39 -14.90 -30.39 -9.38
N TYR A 40 -16.16 -29.99 -9.18
CA TYR A 40 -16.53 -28.65 -8.72
C TYR A 40 -15.93 -28.24 -7.36
N PRO A 41 -15.97 -29.07 -6.30
CA PRO A 41 -15.34 -28.72 -5.02
C PRO A 41 -13.80 -28.69 -5.12
N ARG A 42 -13.18 -29.56 -5.93
CA ARG A 42 -11.72 -29.51 -6.20
C ARG A 42 -11.34 -28.20 -6.87
N ARG A 43 -12.08 -27.77 -7.89
CA ARG A 43 -11.85 -26.48 -8.57
C ARG A 43 -12.10 -25.28 -7.66
N ARG A 44 -13.14 -25.31 -6.83
CA ARG A 44 -13.37 -24.24 -5.83
C ARG A 44 -12.25 -24.17 -4.80
N GLU A 45 -11.75 -25.32 -4.34
CA GLU A 45 -10.66 -25.40 -3.37
C GLU A 45 -9.32 -24.92 -3.97
N THR A 46 -9.03 -25.21 -5.25
CA THR A 46 -7.84 -24.68 -5.91
C THR A 46 -7.87 -23.16 -6.02
N VAL A 47 -9.02 -22.59 -6.40
CA VAL A 47 -9.18 -21.12 -6.47
C VAL A 47 -9.07 -20.48 -5.09
N ARG A 48 -9.65 -21.11 -4.06
CA ARG A 48 -9.53 -20.64 -2.67
C ARG A 48 -8.07 -20.62 -2.20
N LYS A 49 -7.32 -21.70 -2.45
CA LYS A 49 -5.90 -21.81 -2.11
C LYS A 49 -5.05 -20.76 -2.83
N GLN A 50 -5.24 -20.60 -4.14
CA GLN A 50 -4.55 -19.56 -4.92
C GLN A 50 -4.83 -18.15 -4.38
N ARG A 51 -6.08 -17.86 -4.00
CA ARG A 51 -6.44 -16.58 -3.40
C ARG A 51 -5.74 -16.35 -2.06
N ILE A 52 -5.63 -17.37 -1.22
CA ILE A 52 -4.94 -17.29 0.07
C ILE A 52 -3.45 -17.07 -0.13
N GLU A 53 -2.83 -17.83 -1.02
CA GLU A 53 -1.41 -17.72 -1.32
C GLU A 53 -1.05 -16.33 -1.88
N SER A 54 -1.85 -15.84 -2.84
CA SER A 54 -1.68 -14.51 -3.41
C SER A 54 -1.81 -13.40 -2.36
N GLU A 55 -2.82 -13.48 -1.49
CA GLU A 55 -3.00 -12.50 -0.41
C GLU A 55 -1.88 -12.59 0.64
N GLN A 56 -1.36 -13.79 0.92
CA GLN A 56 -0.23 -13.94 1.82
C GLN A 56 1.03 -13.29 1.26
N ARG A 57 1.34 -13.53 -0.02
CA ARG A 57 2.46 -12.88 -0.71
C ARG A 57 2.35 -11.36 -0.63
N ARG A 58 1.17 -10.80 -0.92
CA ARG A 58 0.90 -9.36 -0.78
C ARG A 58 1.14 -8.86 0.65
N ARG A 59 0.76 -9.64 1.67
CA ARG A 59 1.00 -9.26 3.07
C ARG A 59 2.48 -9.29 3.43
N ASP A 60 3.23 -10.25 2.91
CA ASP A 60 4.68 -10.36 3.15
C ASP A 60 5.43 -9.20 2.50
N GLU A 61 5.12 -8.87 1.25
CA GLU A 61 5.66 -7.68 0.56
C GLU A 61 5.34 -6.38 1.33
N LEU A 62 4.12 -6.25 1.88
CA LEU A 62 3.76 -5.09 2.71
C LEU A 62 4.57 -5.04 4.01
N ARG A 63 4.79 -6.18 4.68
CA ARG A 63 5.61 -6.22 5.90
C ARG A 63 7.04 -5.79 5.61
N GLU A 64 7.61 -6.28 4.52
CA GLU A 64 8.94 -5.90 4.07
C GLU A 64 9.03 -4.40 3.74
N GLY A 65 8.02 -3.87 3.04
CA GLY A 65 7.91 -2.44 2.76
C GLY A 65 7.88 -1.57 4.03
N TYR A 66 7.13 -1.99 5.06
CA TYR A 66 7.12 -1.30 6.35
C TYR A 66 8.44 -1.45 7.12
N ALA A 67 9.14 -2.58 6.99
CA ALA A 67 10.46 -2.77 7.61
C ALA A 67 11.47 -1.80 7.01
N ARG A 68 11.57 -1.72 5.68
CA ARG A 68 12.43 -0.75 4.98
C ARG A 68 12.08 0.69 5.32
N LEU A 69 10.77 1.03 5.38
CA LEU A 69 10.35 2.37 5.78
C LEU A 69 10.79 2.71 7.22
N LYS A 70 10.75 1.75 8.14
CA LYS A 70 11.20 1.98 9.52
C LYS A 70 12.69 2.26 9.60
N GLU A 71 13.49 1.62 8.77
CA GLU A 71 14.95 1.77 8.72
C GLU A 71 15.40 3.10 8.14
N THR A 72 14.64 3.69 7.22
CA THR A 72 14.99 4.98 6.59
C THR A 72 14.61 6.19 7.45
N LEU A 73 13.80 6.01 8.49
CA LEU A 73 13.35 7.09 9.36
C LEU A 73 14.30 7.29 10.56
N PRO A 74 14.37 8.52 11.12
CA PRO A 74 15.11 8.78 12.34
C PRO A 74 14.73 7.79 13.45
N ALA A 75 15.74 7.27 14.15
CA ALA A 75 15.56 6.28 15.20
C ALA A 75 14.54 6.73 16.24
N SER A 76 13.67 5.83 16.67
CA SER A 76 12.65 6.09 17.67
C SER A 76 12.51 4.92 18.62
N ASN A 77 12.44 5.24 19.91
CA ASN A 77 12.24 4.27 20.97
C ASN A 77 10.77 3.86 21.13
N GLN A 78 9.86 4.48 20.37
CA GLN A 78 8.44 4.12 20.40
C GLN A 78 8.18 2.83 19.62
N LYS A 79 7.29 1.98 20.14
CA LYS A 79 6.83 0.80 19.41
C LYS A 79 6.18 1.23 18.09
N ALA A 80 6.77 0.78 16.98
CA ALA A 80 6.27 1.09 15.66
C ALA A 80 4.95 0.35 15.39
N SER A 81 3.85 1.11 15.34
CA SER A 81 2.60 0.69 14.72
C SER A 81 2.54 1.18 13.27
N LYS A 82 1.73 0.53 12.40
CA LYS A 82 1.56 0.97 11.01
C LYS A 82 1.18 2.45 10.90
N VAL A 83 0.26 2.91 11.76
CA VAL A 83 -0.19 4.31 11.78
C VAL A 83 0.95 5.22 12.20
N SER A 84 1.58 4.95 13.35
CA SER A 84 2.71 5.78 13.83
C SER A 84 3.88 5.86 12.85
N LEU A 85 4.12 4.79 12.09
CA LEU A 85 5.19 4.74 11.11
C LEU A 85 4.88 5.61 9.89
N LEU A 86 3.62 5.60 9.43
CA LEU A 86 3.16 6.47 8.34
C LEU A 86 3.14 7.95 8.76
N ASP A 87 2.72 8.24 9.99
CA ASP A 87 2.73 9.60 10.53
C ASP A 87 4.17 10.13 10.61
N ARG A 88 5.09 9.33 11.17
CA ARG A 88 6.52 9.67 11.24
C ARG A 88 7.12 9.87 9.86
N ALA A 89 6.79 9.03 8.88
CA ALA A 89 7.25 9.19 7.51
C ALA A 89 6.76 10.51 6.91
N THR A 90 5.48 10.82 7.08
CA THR A 90 4.87 12.06 6.61
C THR A 90 5.54 13.29 7.23
N SER A 91 5.76 13.27 8.55
CA SER A 91 6.47 14.34 9.25
C SER A 91 7.93 14.46 8.78
N HIS A 92 8.62 13.35 8.55
CA HIS A 92 10.01 13.36 8.12
C HIS A 92 10.18 13.91 6.69
N ILE A 93 9.27 13.59 5.77
CA ILE A 93 9.24 14.17 4.43
C ILE A 93 9.11 15.70 4.52
N LYS A 94 8.12 16.21 5.27
CA LYS A 94 7.93 17.66 5.46
C LYS A 94 9.16 18.33 6.07
N TYR A 95 9.82 17.65 7.01
CA TYR A 95 11.06 18.15 7.60
C TYR A 95 12.18 18.23 6.55
N LEU A 96 12.39 17.19 5.76
CA LEU A 96 13.41 17.18 4.71
C LEU A 96 13.14 18.25 3.64
N GLU A 97 11.88 18.49 3.27
CA GLU A 97 11.48 19.57 2.38
C GLU A 97 11.88 20.94 2.95
N ALA A 98 11.54 21.21 4.22
CA ALA A 98 11.89 22.47 4.87
C ALA A 98 13.42 22.67 5.00
N VAL A 99 14.16 21.59 5.30
CA VAL A 99 15.63 21.63 5.36
C VAL A 99 16.22 21.89 3.98
N LYS A 100 15.70 21.25 2.93
CA LYS A 100 16.12 21.45 1.55
C LYS A 100 15.94 22.91 1.13
N ASP A 101 14.76 23.49 1.37
CA ASP A 101 14.49 24.89 1.04
C ASP A 101 15.41 25.85 1.82
N GLN A 102 15.68 25.58 3.10
CA GLN A 102 16.62 26.37 3.89
C GLN A 102 18.05 26.29 3.35
N LEU A 103 18.50 25.10 2.94
CA LEU A 103 19.83 24.90 2.37
C LEU A 103 19.97 25.61 1.00
N GLU A 104 18.93 25.57 0.16
CA GLU A 104 18.90 26.30 -1.11
C GLU A 104 19.05 27.82 -0.90
N ILE A 105 18.35 28.38 0.09
CA ILE A 105 18.47 29.81 0.43
C ILE A 105 19.89 30.15 0.89
N ARG A 106 20.48 29.32 1.76
CA ARG A 106 21.85 29.53 2.26
C ARG A 106 22.88 29.43 1.14
N LEU A 107 22.72 28.46 0.24
CA LEU A 107 23.58 28.29 -0.93
C LEU A 107 23.55 29.54 -1.81
N LYS A 108 22.34 30.02 -2.15
CA LYS A 108 22.19 31.25 -2.94
C LYS A 108 22.82 32.47 -2.26
N GLY A 109 22.67 32.59 -0.94
CA GLY A 109 23.31 33.64 -0.16
C GLY A 109 24.84 33.57 -0.22
N ALA A 110 25.41 32.37 -0.08
CA ALA A 110 26.84 32.13 -0.20
C ALA A 110 27.36 32.44 -1.62
N ASP A 111 26.63 32.04 -2.66
CA ASP A 111 26.99 32.32 -4.05
C ASP A 111 27.01 33.82 -4.34
N HIS A 112 26.02 34.57 -3.84
CA HIS A 112 25.99 36.03 -3.97
C HIS A 112 27.20 36.67 -3.26
N GLU A 113 27.56 36.20 -2.07
CA GLU A 113 28.69 36.74 -1.33
C GLU A 113 30.03 36.44 -2.01
N VAL A 114 30.21 35.21 -2.52
CA VAL A 114 31.39 34.86 -3.33
C VAL A 114 31.48 35.77 -4.56
N HIS A 115 30.38 36.02 -5.25
CA HIS A 115 30.35 36.91 -6.39
C HIS A 115 30.70 38.35 -6.02
N ARG A 116 30.13 38.87 -4.92
CA ARG A 116 30.45 40.21 -4.40
C ARG A 116 31.93 40.34 -4.05
N LEU A 117 32.50 39.36 -3.36
CA LEU A 117 33.90 39.34 -2.97
C LEU A 117 34.84 39.29 -4.18
N ARG A 118 34.48 38.53 -5.24
CA ARG A 118 35.23 38.54 -6.51
C ARG A 118 35.23 39.92 -7.15
N ASN A 119 34.08 40.56 -7.27
CA ASN A 119 33.96 41.90 -7.87
C ASN A 119 34.76 42.95 -7.08
N VAL A 120 34.70 42.90 -5.74
CA VAL A 120 35.51 43.78 -4.88
C VAL A 120 37.00 43.52 -5.05
N ASN A 121 37.41 42.25 -5.08
CA ASN A 121 38.81 41.88 -5.27
C ASN A 121 39.35 42.36 -6.63
N GLU A 122 38.57 42.19 -7.70
CA GLU A 122 38.91 42.68 -9.04
C GLU A 122 39.05 44.21 -9.06
N ALA A 123 38.12 44.95 -8.47
CA ALA A 123 38.19 46.41 -8.37
C ALA A 123 39.42 46.89 -7.59
N LEU A 124 39.75 46.22 -6.48
CA LEU A 124 40.94 46.53 -5.68
C LEU A 124 42.24 46.25 -6.45
N MET A 125 42.30 45.15 -7.20
CA MET A 125 43.46 44.82 -8.04
C MET A 125 43.66 45.84 -9.16
N LEU A 126 42.59 46.26 -9.84
CA LEU A 126 42.64 47.29 -10.88
C LEU A 126 43.07 48.66 -10.32
N ASN A 127 42.53 49.08 -9.17
CA ASN A 127 42.94 50.32 -8.51
C ASN A 127 44.41 50.29 -8.07
N ARG A 128 44.90 49.15 -7.57
CA ARG A 128 46.30 48.98 -7.18
C ARG A 128 47.24 49.02 -8.40
N ALA A 129 46.85 48.39 -9.51
CA ALA A 129 47.62 48.43 -10.76
C ALA A 129 47.65 49.85 -11.36
N GLY A 130 46.53 50.58 -11.33
CA GLY A 130 46.47 51.98 -11.73
C GLY A 130 47.35 52.89 -10.87
N ALA A 131 47.36 52.70 -9.55
CA ALA A 131 48.22 53.45 -8.64
C ALA A 131 49.72 53.13 -8.82
N ALA A 132 50.07 51.88 -9.13
CA ALA A 132 51.46 51.50 -9.42
C ALA A 132 52.00 52.15 -10.71
N ASN A 133 51.16 52.34 -11.74
CA ASN A 133 51.53 53.05 -12.96
C ASN A 133 51.69 54.58 -12.78
N MET A 134 51.16 55.16 -11.70
CA MET A 134 51.31 56.59 -11.38
C MET A 134 52.40 56.88 -10.35
N ALA A 135 53.11 55.87 -9.86
CA ALA A 135 54.27 56.09 -8.99
C ALA A 135 55.41 56.73 -9.80
N PRO A 136 55.88 57.94 -9.47
CA PRO A 136 56.97 58.56 -10.20
C PRO A 136 58.25 57.74 -10.02
N SER A 137 58.85 57.31 -11.13
CA SER A 137 60.20 56.76 -11.12
C SER A 137 61.16 57.87 -10.74
N PHE A 138 61.51 57.96 -9.46
CA PHE A 138 62.63 58.77 -9.03
C PHE A 138 63.92 58.06 -9.44
N SER A 139 64.44 58.45 -10.59
CA SER A 139 65.78 58.11 -11.06
C SER A 139 66.78 59.06 -10.38
N ASN A 140 67.76 58.50 -9.66
CA ASN A 140 68.91 59.23 -9.11
C ASN A 140 69.87 59.70 -10.20
#